data_AF-A0AA39F106-F1
#
_entry.id   AF-A0AA39F106-F1
#
_cell.length_a   1.000
_cell.length_b   1.000
_cell.length_c   1.000
_cell.angle_alpha   90.00
_cell.angle_beta   90.00
_cell.angle_gamma   90.00
#
_symmetry.space_group_name_H-M   'P 1'
#
loop_
_entity.id
_entity.type
_entity.pdbx_description
1 polymer ?
#
loop_
_entity_poly.entity_id
_entity_poly.type
_entity_poly.pdbx_seq_one_letter_code
_entity_poly.pdbx_strand_id
1 'polypeptide(L)'
;MGSGMIHNDVWSPGIRCILPAEEEYEEDETFVERLTGLTEMLPEGFRNFGYNFGIFLSSKFKSLYNLSCLATWALFSSSAILFAPMIIEVERTQMEELQRSQQKQVLLGPNATMSHMTGPGMAMAPPIQR
;
A
#
# COMPACT_ATOMS: atom_id res chain seq x y z
N MET A 1 33.87 -7.95 -94.53
CA MET A 1 32.79 -7.24 -93.81
C MET A 1 32.86 -7.62 -92.34
N GLY A 2 33.25 -6.68 -91.48
CA GLY A 2 33.39 -6.93 -90.04
C GLY A 2 32.02 -7.01 -89.36
N SER A 3 31.78 -8.11 -88.65
CA SER A 3 30.60 -8.28 -87.81
C SER A 3 30.83 -7.52 -86.50
N GLY A 4 30.22 -6.35 -86.39
CA GLY A 4 30.23 -5.54 -85.17
C GLY A 4 29.29 -6.12 -84.14
N MET A 5 29.79 -7.05 -83.32
CA MET A 5 29.19 -7.36 -82.02
C MET A 5 29.71 -6.35 -81.00
N ILE A 6 28.91 -5.34 -80.67
CA ILE A 6 29.00 -4.68 -79.37
C ILE A 6 27.59 -4.66 -78.80
N HIS A 7 27.31 -5.69 -77.99
CA HIS A 7 26.16 -5.78 -77.12
C HIS A 7 26.39 -4.83 -75.95
N ASN A 8 25.83 -3.62 -76.07
CA ASN A 8 25.95 -2.59 -75.05
C ASN A 8 25.01 -2.88 -73.86
N ASP A 9 25.64 -2.81 -72.68
CA ASP A 9 25.09 -2.38 -71.40
C ASP A 9 24.24 -3.37 -70.60
N VAL A 10 24.86 -4.51 -70.32
CA VAL A 10 24.78 -5.11 -68.98
C VAL A 10 25.30 -4.10 -67.95
N TRP A 11 24.44 -3.77 -66.97
CA TRP A 11 24.79 -3.13 -65.70
C TRP A 11 25.01 -1.60 -65.69
N SER A 12 23.91 -0.87 -65.50
CA SER A 12 23.94 0.42 -64.82
C SER A 12 23.38 0.24 -63.40
N PRO A 13 24.17 0.40 -62.32
CA PRO A 13 23.70 0.27 -60.94
C PRO A 13 22.94 1.53 -60.43
N GLY A 14 22.54 2.44 -61.33
CA GLY A 14 21.97 3.75 -60.96
C GLY A 14 20.43 3.87 -60.96
N ILE A 15 19.67 2.87 -61.44
CA ILE A 15 18.21 3.04 -61.67
C ILE A 15 17.34 2.40 -60.58
N ARG A 16 17.93 1.73 -59.57
CA ARG A 16 17.17 1.31 -58.37
C ARG A 16 16.94 2.44 -57.36
N CYS A 17 17.34 3.68 -57.66
CA CYS A 17 17.20 4.83 -56.76
C CYS A 17 15.92 5.68 -57.00
N ILE A 18 14.98 5.24 -57.83
CA ILE A 18 13.71 5.96 -58.08
C ILE A 18 12.51 5.01 -57.95
N LEU A 19 12.57 4.06 -57.02
CA LEU A 19 11.34 3.83 -56.27
C LEU A 19 11.33 4.90 -55.18
N PRO A 20 10.22 5.62 -54.94
CA PRO A 20 10.08 6.29 -53.67
C PRO A 20 10.45 5.22 -52.64
N ALA A 21 11.37 5.55 -51.73
CA ALA A 21 11.46 4.81 -50.50
C ALA A 21 10.03 4.84 -49.95
N GLU A 22 9.28 3.75 -50.17
CA GLU A 22 8.24 3.35 -49.26
C GLU A 22 8.91 3.56 -47.92
N GLU A 23 8.39 4.50 -47.12
CA GLU A 23 8.86 4.72 -45.77
C GLU A 23 8.75 3.35 -45.10
N GLU A 24 9.82 2.57 -45.14
CA GLU A 24 10.02 1.46 -44.23
C GLU A 24 10.19 2.19 -42.91
N TYR A 25 9.04 2.43 -42.27
CA TYR A 25 8.97 2.76 -40.86
C TYR A 25 9.79 1.66 -40.20
N GLU A 26 11.07 1.96 -39.94
CA GLU A 26 11.98 1.14 -39.17
C GLU A 26 11.27 0.99 -37.83
N GLU A 27 10.52 -0.11 -37.68
CA GLU A 27 9.71 -0.35 -36.51
C GLU A 27 10.70 -0.66 -35.40
N ASP A 28 11.04 0.38 -34.61
CA ASP A 28 11.98 0.26 -33.50
C ASP A 28 11.56 -0.93 -32.65
N GLU A 29 12.41 -1.97 -32.62
CA GLU A 29 12.17 -3.18 -31.83
C GLU A 29 11.70 -2.78 -30.44
N THR A 30 10.46 -3.16 -30.12
CA THR A 30 9.86 -2.80 -28.86
C THR A 30 10.62 -3.48 -27.72
N PHE A 31 10.68 -2.86 -26.55
CA PHE A 31 11.27 -3.49 -25.35
C PHE A 31 10.66 -4.87 -25.07
N VAL A 32 9.39 -5.09 -25.45
CA VAL A 32 8.70 -6.37 -25.32
C VAL A 32 9.29 -7.42 -26.27
N GLU A 33 9.62 -7.06 -27.51
CA GLU A 33 10.28 -7.97 -28.46
C GLU A 33 11.69 -8.35 -28.03
N ARG A 34 12.44 -7.39 -27.45
CA ARG A 34 13.75 -7.71 -26.86
C ARG A 34 13.61 -8.64 -25.66
N LEU A 35 12.66 -8.37 -24.76
CA LEU A 35 12.40 -9.22 -23.60
C LEU A 35 11.87 -10.60 -23.99
N THR A 36 11.05 -10.69 -25.04
CA THR A 36 10.53 -11.99 -25.52
C THR A 36 11.65 -12.81 -26.15
N GLY A 37 12.54 -12.19 -26.93
CA GLY A 37 13.73 -12.83 -27.49
C GLY A 37 14.72 -13.29 -26.41
N LEU A 38 14.98 -12.48 -25.39
CA LEU A 38 15.78 -12.92 -24.22
C LEU A 38 15.11 -14.08 -23.48
N THR A 39 13.79 -14.02 -23.33
CA THR A 39 13.00 -15.10 -22.73
C THR A 39 13.04 -16.37 -23.59
N GLU A 40 13.29 -16.25 -24.89
CA GLU A 40 13.48 -17.35 -25.84
C GLU A 40 14.76 -18.14 -25.64
N MET A 41 15.80 -17.50 -25.12
CA MET A 41 17.04 -18.16 -24.75
C MET A 41 16.98 -18.88 -23.39
N LEU A 42 15.88 -18.75 -22.64
CA LEU A 42 15.72 -19.40 -21.33
C LEU A 42 15.20 -20.84 -21.46
N PRO A 43 15.63 -21.77 -20.58
CA PRO A 43 15.12 -23.13 -20.54
C PRO A 43 13.61 -23.18 -20.31
N GLU A 44 12.93 -24.13 -20.96
CA GLU A 44 11.47 -24.31 -20.82
C GLU A 44 11.01 -24.49 -19.38
N GLY A 45 11.84 -25.12 -18.53
CA GLY A 45 11.55 -25.27 -17.10
C GLY A 45 11.36 -23.94 -16.37
N PHE A 46 12.16 -22.91 -16.68
CA PHE A 46 12.07 -21.59 -16.05
C PHE A 46 10.87 -20.79 -16.57
N ARG A 47 10.58 -20.87 -17.88
CA ARG A 47 9.38 -20.27 -18.48
C ARG A 47 8.09 -20.85 -17.90
N ASN A 48 8.01 -22.18 -17.79
CA ASN A 48 6.87 -22.86 -17.18
C ASN A 48 6.75 -22.55 -15.69
N PHE A 49 7.86 -22.49 -14.97
CA PHE A 49 7.86 -22.08 -13.56
C PHE A 49 7.35 -20.65 -13.39
N GLY A 50 7.85 -19.69 -14.18
CA GLY A 50 7.41 -18.29 -14.13
C GLY A 50 5.92 -18.14 -14.47
N TYR A 51 5.44 -18.85 -15.49
CA TYR A 51 4.03 -18.87 -15.86
C TYR A 51 3.16 -19.45 -14.73
N ASN A 52 3.49 -20.64 -14.24
CA ASN A 52 2.76 -21.28 -13.15
C ASN A 52 2.81 -20.45 -11.86
N PHE A 53 3.95 -19.82 -11.57
CA PHE A 53 4.11 -18.94 -10.43
C PHE A 53 3.25 -17.67 -10.57
N GLY A 54 3.18 -17.06 -11.75
CA GLY A 54 2.31 -15.91 -12.01
C GLY A 54 0.83 -16.24 -11.84
N ILE A 55 0.38 -17.38 -12.37
CA ILE A 55 -1.01 -17.86 -12.21
C ILE A 55 -1.30 -18.23 -10.75
N PHE A 56 -0.38 -18.94 -10.10
CA PHE A 56 -0.49 -19.28 -8.68
C PHE A 56 -0.57 -18.04 -7.82
N LEU A 57 0.33 -17.07 -8.03
CA LEU A 57 0.39 -15.84 -7.26
C LEU A 57 -0.90 -15.02 -7.44
N SER A 58 -1.39 -14.87 -8.67
CA SER A 58 -2.66 -14.18 -8.95
C SER A 58 -3.85 -14.86 -8.26
N SER A 59 -3.90 -16.20 -8.31
CA SER A 59 -4.92 -17.00 -7.63
C SER A 59 -4.83 -16.87 -6.11
N LYS A 60 -3.61 -16.90 -5.56
CA LYS A 60 -3.35 -16.73 -4.12
C LYS A 60 -3.67 -15.33 -3.63
N PHE A 61 -3.35 -14.29 -4.38
CA PHE A 61 -3.75 -12.92 -4.02
C PHE A 61 -5.26 -12.80 -3.92
N LYS A 62 -6.00 -13.36 -4.88
CA LYS A 62 -7.47 -13.39 -4.83
C LYS A 62 -7.97 -14.16 -3.61
N SER A 63 -7.36 -15.30 -3.29
CA SER A 63 -7.73 -16.11 -2.13
C SER A 63 -7.38 -15.41 -0.80
N LEU A 64 -6.19 -14.82 -0.69
CA LEU A 64 -5.72 -14.09 0.49
C LEU A 64 -6.58 -12.86 0.76
N TYR A 65 -7.02 -12.14 -0.29
CA TYR A 65 -7.95 -11.02 -0.13
C TYR A 65 -9.30 -11.46 0.43
N ASN A 66 -9.86 -12.57 -0.06
CA ASN A 66 -11.11 -13.10 0.49
C ASN A 66 -10.93 -13.63 1.91
N LEU A 67 -9.81 -14.32 2.19
CA LEU A 67 -9.47 -14.81 3.52
C LEU A 67 -9.26 -13.64 4.49
N SER A 68 -8.57 -12.57 4.10
CA SER A 68 -8.34 -11.41 4.95
C SER A 68 -9.64 -10.67 5.24
N CYS A 69 -10.53 -10.55 4.25
CA CYS A 69 -11.85 -9.98 4.45
C CYS A 69 -12.67 -10.81 5.46
N LEU A 70 -12.69 -12.14 5.30
CA LEU A 70 -13.39 -13.05 6.20
C LEU A 70 -12.76 -13.07 7.61
N ALA A 71 -11.44 -13.10 7.69
CA ALA A 71 -10.69 -13.10 8.93
C ALA A 71 -10.91 -11.78 9.68
N THR A 72 -10.87 -10.64 8.98
CA THR A 72 -11.16 -9.33 9.59
C THR A 72 -12.60 -9.29 10.10
N TRP A 73 -13.56 -9.80 9.32
CA TRP A 73 -14.95 -9.89 9.77
C TRP A 73 -15.11 -10.79 11.00
N ALA A 74 -14.53 -11.99 10.98
CA ALA A 74 -14.59 -12.93 12.08
C ALA A 74 -13.88 -12.39 13.33
N LEU A 75 -12.70 -11.80 13.20
CA LEU A 75 -11.96 -11.17 14.30
C LEU A 75 -12.74 -10.00 14.87
N PHE A 76 -13.29 -9.13 14.03
CA PHE A 76 -14.07 -7.98 14.47
C PHE A 76 -15.34 -8.41 15.20
N SER A 77 -16.12 -9.35 14.63
CA SER A 77 -17.33 -9.88 15.26
C SER A 77 -17.02 -10.62 16.56
N SER A 78 -15.98 -11.44 16.59
CA SER A 78 -15.59 -12.19 17.79
C SER A 78 -15.09 -11.26 18.90
N SER A 79 -14.24 -10.29 18.53
CA SER A 79 -13.75 -9.21 19.39
C SER A 79 -14.91 -8.45 20.03
N ALA A 80 -15.89 -8.00 19.25
CA ALA A 80 -17.03 -7.24 19.74
C ALA A 80 -17.84 -7.98 20.82
N ILE A 81 -18.08 -9.29 20.64
CA ILE A 81 -18.83 -10.10 21.62
C ILE A 81 -18.03 -10.29 22.92
N LEU A 82 -16.71 -10.45 22.83
CA LEU A 82 -15.84 -10.62 23.99
C LEU A 82 -15.63 -9.32 24.77
N PHE A 83 -15.58 -8.18 24.09
CA PHE A 83 -15.41 -6.89 24.75
C PHE A 83 -16.65 -6.42 25.50
N ALA A 84 -17.86 -6.88 25.14
CA ALA A 84 -19.08 -6.51 25.84
C ALA A 84 -19.05 -6.80 27.37
N PRO A 85 -18.74 -8.03 27.84
CA PRO A 85 -18.59 -8.28 29.28
C PRO A 85 -17.35 -7.59 29.88
N MET A 86 -16.23 -7.53 29.14
CA MET A 86 -14.99 -6.91 29.62
C MET A 86 -15.19 -5.43 29.95
N ILE A 87 -15.88 -4.67 29.07
CA ILE A 87 -16.12 -3.24 29.27
C ILE A 87 -16.97 -2.99 30.52
N ILE A 88 -17.99 -3.80 30.76
CA ILE A 88 -18.87 -3.64 31.93
C ILE A 88 -18.09 -3.87 33.23
N GLU A 89 -17.20 -4.86 33.27
CA GLU A 89 -16.33 -5.09 34.43
C GLU A 89 -15.39 -3.91 34.68
N VAL A 90 -14.78 -3.36 33.61
CA VAL A 90 -13.89 -2.19 33.71
C VAL A 90 -14.66 -0.95 34.18
N GLU A 91 -15.88 -0.70 33.68
CA GLU A 91 -16.70 0.43 34.12
C GLU A 91 -17.09 0.33 35.60
N ARG A 92 -17.37 -0.88 36.11
CA ARG A 92 -17.66 -1.08 37.53
C ARG A 92 -16.47 -0.70 38.41
N THR A 93 -15.26 -1.09 38.02
CA THR A 93 -14.03 -0.71 38.74
C THR A 93 -13.78 0.80 38.71
N GLN A 94 -14.06 1.47 37.58
CA GLN A 94 -13.93 2.92 37.48
C GLN A 94 -14.99 3.68 38.29
N MET A 95 -16.22 3.17 38.37
CA MET A 95 -17.30 3.81 39.13
C MET A 95 -17.03 3.79 40.64
N GLU A 96 -16.45 2.71 41.17
CA GLU A 96 -16.09 2.63 42.59
C GLU A 96 -14.98 3.63 42.97
N GLU A 97 -13.98 3.81 42.11
CA GLU A 97 -12.92 4.80 42.32
C GLU A 97 -13.42 6.24 42.15
N LEU A 98 -14.32 6.49 41.20
CA LEU A 98 -14.95 7.79 41.02
C LEU A 98 -15.84 8.15 42.22
N GLN A 99 -16.61 7.21 42.75
CA GLN A 99 -17.42 7.43 43.94
C GLN A 99 -16.55 7.64 45.19
N ARG A 100 -15.44 6.91 45.35
CA ARG A 100 -14.48 7.17 46.44
C ARG A 100 -13.81 8.54 46.34
N SER A 101 -13.45 8.97 45.14
CA SER A 101 -12.85 10.30 44.94
C SER A 101 -13.86 11.42 45.18
N GLN A 102 -15.12 11.24 44.78
CA GLN A 102 -16.20 12.19 45.09
C GLN A 102 -16.56 12.21 46.58
N GLN A 103 -16.62 11.05 47.25
CA GLN A 103 -16.79 11.01 48.70
C GLN A 103 -15.65 11.73 49.41
N LYS A 104 -14.41 11.56 48.96
CA LYS A 104 -13.26 12.32 49.50
C LYS A 104 -13.37 13.82 49.21
N GLN A 105 -13.82 14.24 48.03
CA GLN A 105 -14.02 15.67 47.72
C GLN A 105 -15.21 16.31 48.44
N VAL A 106 -16.29 15.58 48.71
CA VAL A 106 -17.46 16.09 49.45
C VAL A 106 -17.19 16.11 50.96
N LEU A 107 -16.52 15.09 51.50
CA LEU A 107 -16.18 15.04 52.93
C LEU A 107 -15.06 16.01 53.30
N LEU A 108 -14.23 16.41 52.34
CA LEU A 108 -13.17 17.40 52.52
C LEU A 108 -13.57 18.79 52.01
N GLY A 109 -14.64 18.88 51.22
CA GLY A 109 -15.03 20.08 50.49
C GLY A 109 -13.91 20.66 49.61
N PRO A 110 -14.19 21.66 48.77
CA PRO A 110 -13.16 22.49 48.15
C PRO A 110 -12.22 23.21 49.14
N ASN A 111 -12.41 23.02 50.45
CA ASN A 111 -11.73 23.75 51.52
C ASN A 111 -10.69 22.94 52.30
N ALA A 112 -10.59 21.61 52.21
CA ALA A 112 -9.56 20.90 52.97
C ALA A 112 -8.14 21.10 52.42
N THR A 113 -7.98 21.35 51.12
CA THR A 113 -6.70 21.76 50.55
C THR A 113 -6.32 23.19 50.95
N MET A 114 -7.30 24.04 51.30
CA MET A 114 -7.03 25.32 51.95
C MET A 114 -6.71 25.17 53.44
N SER A 115 -7.28 24.18 54.14
CA SER A 115 -6.98 23.94 55.56
C SER A 115 -5.56 23.42 55.83
N HIS A 116 -4.86 22.89 54.82
CA HIS A 116 -3.42 22.59 54.94
C HIS A 116 -2.52 23.74 54.48
N MET A 117 -3.08 24.78 53.84
CA MET A 117 -2.35 26.02 53.51
C MET A 117 -2.63 27.15 54.51
N THR A 118 -3.68 27.04 55.32
CA THR A 118 -3.96 27.92 56.46
C THR A 118 -3.46 27.30 57.77
N GLY A 119 -2.16 27.06 57.83
CA GLY A 119 -1.46 27.28 59.09
C GLY A 119 -1.79 28.71 59.59
N PRO A 120 -1.92 28.92 60.90
CA PRO A 120 -2.31 30.22 61.46
C PRO A 120 -1.20 31.24 61.18
N GLY A 121 -1.31 32.00 60.08
CA GLY A 121 -0.27 32.99 59.78
C GLY A 121 -0.31 33.78 58.48
N MET A 122 -1.14 33.48 57.48
CA MET A 122 -1.12 34.27 56.24
C MET A 122 -2.53 34.53 55.72
N ALA A 123 -3.05 35.72 56.01
CA ALA A 123 -4.08 36.34 55.21
C ALA A 123 -3.49 36.64 53.82
N MET A 124 -4.04 36.08 52.76
CA MET A 124 -3.79 36.56 51.40
C MET A 124 -5.13 36.80 50.70
N ALA A 125 -5.22 38.00 50.16
CA ALA A 125 -6.38 38.71 49.63
C ALA A 125 -7.01 38.06 48.37
N PRO A 126 -8.24 38.45 47.96
CA PRO A 126 -8.97 37.87 46.84
C PRO A 126 -8.45 38.40 45.46
N PRO A 127 -8.95 37.87 44.32
CA PRO A 127 -8.19 37.69 43.08
C PRO A 127 -8.21 38.90 42.13
N ILE A 128 -7.23 38.96 41.22
CA ILE A 128 -7.21 39.86 40.05
C ILE A 128 -7.50 39.03 38.80
N GLN A 129 -8.63 39.32 38.16
CA GLN A 129 -8.98 38.82 36.83
C GLN A 129 -8.08 39.46 35.76
N ARG A 130 -7.54 38.64 34.86
CA ARG A 130 -7.17 39.04 33.50
C ARG A 130 -7.32 37.87 32.55
#